data_AF-A0A1V5X6C3-F1
#
_entry.id   AF-A0A1V5X6C3-F1
#
_cell.length_a   1.000
_cell.length_b   1.000
_cell.length_c   1.000
_cell.angle_alpha   90.00
_cell.angle_beta   90.00
_cell.angle_gamma   90.00
#
_symmetry.space_group_name_H-M   'P 1'
#
loop_
_entity.id
_entity.type
_entity.pdbx_description
1 polymer ?
#
loop_
_entity_poly.entity_id
_entity_poly.type
_entity_poly.pdbx_seq_one_letter_code
_entity_poly.pdbx_strand_id
1 'polypeptide(L)'
;MRILGTIMLAGLLWGCGSASASAPKTPTAPQPDDGATTTPLRPSSKGLPVAHGAVPAAPSQCEAYSHAVEEAGACGSDRSETWNRLLEALEAREETRDRRLAALENCDVFPRGWVRAVRAELAPLACGDVLVEPWLAHVSASEVRRDVQLSLIGLGLGARLSRLVNEAPRIEPPFDKEGFHRFMKERLRPWIIEQAAAIQELSQEGARLEGYGRAIVAVEAGMADMRFVDVMRSIPLPTEMEADPEIKDIYYGTLDEVLEPRKQRGRDAALVGLRDLAAVGVLRDARVDRARALLSKLYGGRRIDALDGLLLPAMPSWEPETVEQRLAVKLPTFYAGLLLTELNPTDLGNLRAWMERGIPAWGWEKLEQNVWTEEGRRLWARALVLYGQRYWRSGDFARASALVKQDKTPEARLLSALAVALQGGPKDAAEMMVRGPLLPEGVGNVADLDAIARSKSPLAAMASYDAAYLLQLVPPQTPSAPFWRSVAERYEYAAPLLEDPAYRREASDRAKAARQIAATLR
;
A
#
# COMPACT_ATOMS: atom_id res chain seq x y z
N MET A 1 3.77 -42.21 13.94
CA MET A 1 2.82 -41.26 13.30
C MET A 1 3.30 -39.80 13.30
N ARG A 2 3.98 -39.28 14.34
CA ARG A 2 4.60 -37.93 14.35
C ARG A 2 5.61 -37.66 13.21
N ILE A 3 6.24 -38.69 12.65
CA ILE A 3 7.33 -38.56 11.65
C ILE A 3 6.79 -38.31 10.23
N LEU A 4 5.56 -38.73 9.89
CA LEU A 4 5.05 -38.58 8.51
C LEU A 4 4.56 -37.15 8.18
N GLY A 5 3.99 -36.44 9.16
CA GLY A 5 3.54 -35.06 8.97
C GLY A 5 4.70 -34.09 8.71
N THR A 6 5.81 -34.24 9.45
CA THR A 6 7.00 -33.40 9.33
C THR A 6 7.80 -33.67 8.05
N ILE A 7 7.89 -34.94 7.61
CA ILE A 7 8.65 -35.32 6.41
C ILE A 7 7.91 -34.91 5.12
N MET A 8 6.57 -34.96 5.09
CA MET A 8 5.81 -34.59 3.88
C MET A 8 5.89 -33.09 3.57
N LEU A 9 5.77 -32.21 4.57
CA LEU A 9 5.81 -30.76 4.34
C LEU A 9 7.22 -30.20 4.12
N ALA A 10 8.23 -30.72 4.82
CA ALA A 10 9.62 -30.30 4.62
C ALA A 10 10.13 -30.62 3.20
N GLY A 11 9.71 -31.75 2.61
CA GLY A 11 10.05 -32.13 1.24
C GLY A 11 9.36 -31.30 0.14
N LEU A 12 8.27 -30.60 0.47
CA LEU A 12 7.46 -29.82 -0.48
C LEU A 12 8.08 -28.46 -0.85
N LEU A 13 8.88 -27.85 0.03
CA LEU A 13 9.41 -26.50 -0.17
C LEU A 13 10.95 -26.39 -0.12
N TRP A 14 11.67 -27.48 0.16
CA TRP A 14 13.13 -27.55 -0.03
C TRP A 14 13.57 -27.78 -1.49
N GLY A 15 12.62 -27.87 -2.43
CA GLY A 15 12.90 -28.10 -3.86
C GLY A 15 13.59 -26.97 -4.64
N CYS A 16 13.85 -25.81 -4.00
CA CYS A 16 14.63 -24.73 -4.62
C CYS A 16 15.96 -24.46 -3.88
N GLY A 17 16.41 -25.36 -3.01
CA GLY A 17 17.64 -25.20 -2.25
C GLY A 17 18.47 -26.48 -2.19
N SER A 18 19.15 -26.84 -3.28
CA SER A 18 20.31 -27.75 -3.18
C SER A 18 21.16 -27.76 -4.46
N ALA A 19 22.24 -26.99 -4.45
CA ALA A 19 23.54 -27.46 -4.95
C ALA A 19 24.59 -27.06 -3.91
N SER A 20 25.06 -28.04 -3.14
CA SER A 20 26.20 -27.88 -2.23
C SER A 20 27.47 -27.66 -3.04
N ALA A 21 27.91 -26.41 -3.12
CA ALA A 21 29.32 -26.04 -3.24
C ALA A 21 29.62 -25.12 -2.06
N SER A 22 30.67 -25.48 -1.30
CA SER A 22 31.37 -24.68 -0.26
C SER A 22 30.75 -23.33 0.09
N ALA A 23 30.31 -23.20 1.35
CA ALA A 23 29.70 -22.01 1.95
C ALA A 23 30.16 -20.68 1.30
N PRO A 24 29.35 -20.10 0.41
CA PRO A 24 29.52 -18.70 0.06
C PRO A 24 29.10 -17.92 1.30
N LYS A 25 29.94 -16.96 1.71
CA LYS A 25 29.53 -15.93 2.67
C LYS A 25 28.13 -15.46 2.29
N THR A 26 27.22 -15.53 3.26
CA THR A 26 25.91 -14.87 3.20
C THR A 26 26.12 -13.51 2.53
N PRO A 27 25.48 -13.21 1.38
CA PRO A 27 25.37 -11.82 1.00
C PRO A 27 24.47 -11.22 2.08
N THR A 28 25.12 -10.61 3.08
CA THR A 28 24.53 -9.58 3.91
C THR A 28 23.72 -8.73 2.95
N ALA A 29 22.40 -8.68 3.14
CA ALA A 29 21.59 -7.65 2.50
C ALA A 29 22.36 -6.34 2.73
N PRO A 30 22.67 -5.55 1.68
CA PRO A 30 23.39 -4.31 1.89
C PRO A 30 22.65 -3.56 2.98
N GLN A 31 23.36 -3.29 4.09
CA GLN A 31 22.93 -2.26 5.02
C GLN A 31 22.66 -0.99 4.20
N PRO A 32 21.76 -0.11 4.64
CA PRO A 32 21.58 1.18 4.00
C PRO A 32 22.88 1.98 4.22
N ASP A 33 23.86 1.77 3.35
CA ASP A 33 25.00 2.64 3.18
C ASP A 33 24.49 3.85 2.41
N ASP A 34 24.62 4.99 3.06
CA ASP A 34 24.51 6.30 2.45
C ASP A 34 25.51 6.39 1.28
N GLY A 35 25.00 6.31 0.04
CA GLY A 35 25.70 6.86 -1.13
C GLY A 35 26.36 5.91 -2.13
N ALA A 36 25.97 4.63 -2.24
CA ALA A 36 26.43 3.79 -3.35
C ALA A 36 25.50 3.90 -4.58
N THR A 37 25.94 4.67 -5.58
CA THR A 37 25.30 4.82 -6.89
C THR A 37 25.35 3.49 -7.67
N THR A 38 24.37 2.60 -7.48
CA THR A 38 24.15 1.48 -8.40
C THR A 38 23.65 2.03 -9.73
N THR A 39 24.50 1.98 -10.76
CA THR A 39 24.09 2.30 -12.13
C THR A 39 22.87 1.45 -12.51
N PRO A 40 21.73 2.04 -12.88
CA PRO A 40 20.55 1.28 -13.22
C PRO A 40 20.80 0.40 -14.45
N LEU A 41 20.61 -0.90 -14.30
CA LEU A 41 20.54 -1.84 -15.43
C LEU A 41 19.33 -1.46 -16.30
N ARG A 42 19.58 -1.04 -17.54
CA ARG A 42 18.53 -0.72 -18.50
C ARG A 42 17.66 -1.97 -18.74
N PRO A 43 16.32 -1.85 -18.81
CA PRO A 43 15.47 -2.95 -19.25
C PRO A 43 15.92 -3.42 -20.63
N SER A 44 16.08 -4.74 -20.78
CA SER A 44 16.78 -5.38 -21.90
C SER A 44 15.95 -5.54 -23.18
N SER A 45 14.65 -5.19 -23.17
CA SER A 45 13.76 -5.47 -24.31
C SER A 45 12.85 -4.30 -24.67
N LYS A 46 12.58 -4.17 -25.98
CA LYS A 46 11.40 -3.45 -26.48
C LYS A 46 10.16 -4.20 -26.00
N GLY A 47 9.42 -3.62 -25.06
CA GLY A 47 8.15 -4.15 -24.58
C GLY A 47 8.23 -5.10 -23.39
N LEU A 48 7.10 -5.74 -23.08
CA LEU A 48 6.99 -6.69 -21.98
C LEU A 48 7.80 -7.96 -22.31
N PRO A 49 8.40 -8.63 -21.30
CA PRO A 49 8.97 -9.96 -21.50
C PRO A 49 7.89 -10.94 -21.97
N VAL A 50 8.25 -12.07 -22.55
CA VAL A 50 7.27 -13.13 -22.84
C VAL A 50 6.70 -13.65 -21.51
N ALA A 51 5.38 -13.84 -21.44
CA ALA A 51 4.76 -14.37 -20.23
C ALA A 51 5.23 -15.80 -19.95
N HIS A 52 5.67 -16.08 -18.73
CA HIS A 52 5.95 -17.44 -18.27
C HIS A 52 4.68 -18.30 -18.39
N GLY A 53 4.81 -19.57 -18.80
CA GLY A 53 3.66 -20.45 -19.08
C GLY A 53 2.72 -20.67 -17.90
N ALA A 54 3.19 -20.43 -16.67
CA ALA A 54 2.40 -20.50 -15.45
C ALA A 54 1.51 -19.28 -15.19
N VAL A 55 1.70 -18.17 -15.92
CA VAL A 55 0.87 -16.98 -15.81
C VAL A 55 -0.48 -17.26 -16.49
N PRO A 56 -1.61 -17.22 -15.75
CA PRO A 56 -2.90 -17.40 -16.39
C PRO A 56 -3.16 -16.32 -17.45
N ALA A 57 -3.92 -16.68 -18.48
CA ALA A 57 -4.39 -15.72 -19.48
C ALA A 57 -5.19 -14.59 -18.82
N ALA A 58 -5.22 -13.43 -19.48
CA ALA A 58 -6.07 -12.34 -19.03
C ALA A 58 -7.55 -12.81 -19.03
N PRO A 59 -8.34 -12.43 -18.00
CA PRO A 59 -9.77 -12.71 -17.98
C PRO A 59 -10.46 -12.20 -19.25
N SER A 60 -11.48 -12.90 -19.75
CA SER A 60 -12.18 -12.54 -20.98
C SER A 60 -12.79 -11.13 -20.96
N GLN A 61 -13.19 -10.64 -19.78
CA GLN A 61 -13.65 -9.26 -19.60
C GLN A 61 -12.61 -8.19 -20.02
N CYS A 62 -11.32 -8.54 -20.11
CA CYS A 62 -10.28 -7.63 -20.57
C CYS A 62 -10.40 -7.30 -22.07
N GLU A 63 -11.13 -8.10 -22.85
CA GLU A 63 -11.43 -7.82 -24.27
C GLU A 63 -12.25 -6.53 -24.43
N ALA A 64 -13.04 -6.16 -23.42
CA ALA A 64 -13.79 -4.90 -23.42
C ALA A 64 -12.89 -3.66 -23.41
N TYR A 65 -11.60 -3.81 -23.08
CA TYR A 65 -10.63 -2.72 -23.01
C TYR A 65 -9.70 -2.66 -24.23
N SER A 66 -9.72 -3.67 -25.11
CA SER A 66 -8.84 -3.74 -26.30
C SER A 66 -9.35 -2.91 -27.49
N HIS A 67 -10.03 -1.80 -27.23
CA HIS A 67 -10.55 -0.90 -28.27
C HIS A 67 -9.42 -0.30 -29.10
N ALA A 68 -9.62 -0.26 -30.43
CA ALA A 68 -8.78 0.52 -31.33
C ALA A 68 -8.93 2.01 -31.01
N VAL A 69 -7.86 2.77 -31.20
CA VAL A 69 -7.90 4.23 -31.07
C VAL A 69 -8.73 4.76 -32.24
N GLU A 70 -9.89 5.35 -31.95
CA GLU A 70 -10.69 6.04 -32.98
C GLU A 70 -10.05 7.39 -33.33
N GLU A 71 -9.88 7.67 -34.62
CA GLU A 71 -8.92 8.67 -35.12
C GLU A 71 -9.45 10.11 -35.31
N ALA A 72 -10.74 10.41 -35.21
CA ALA A 72 -11.24 11.72 -35.66
C ALA A 72 -12.07 12.50 -34.62
N GLY A 73 -11.57 13.67 -34.24
CA GLY A 73 -12.36 14.73 -33.57
C GLY A 73 -12.43 14.69 -32.05
N ALA A 74 -11.71 13.79 -31.39
CA ALA A 74 -11.74 13.61 -29.94
C ALA A 74 -10.88 14.62 -29.17
N CYS A 75 -9.85 15.20 -29.79
CA CYS A 75 -9.08 16.29 -29.20
C CYS A 75 -9.88 17.60 -29.26
N GLY A 76 -9.76 18.43 -28.23
CA GLY A 76 -10.32 19.77 -28.23
C GLY A 76 -9.57 20.70 -29.18
N SER A 77 -10.19 21.84 -29.50
CA SER A 77 -9.57 22.91 -30.29
C SER A 77 -8.36 23.53 -29.59
N ASP A 78 -8.32 23.45 -28.24
CA ASP A 78 -7.21 23.87 -27.43
C ASP A 78 -6.95 22.92 -26.23
N ARG A 79 -5.96 23.28 -25.41
CA ARG A 79 -5.60 22.54 -24.21
C ARG A 79 -6.74 22.46 -23.19
N SER A 80 -7.44 23.57 -22.97
CA SER A 80 -8.50 23.65 -21.96
C SER A 80 -9.69 22.77 -22.34
N GLU A 81 -10.10 22.80 -23.60
CA GLU A 81 -11.15 21.93 -24.13
C GLU A 81 -10.74 20.46 -24.06
N THR A 82 -9.50 20.13 -24.42
CA THR A 82 -9.02 18.74 -24.33
C THR A 82 -8.96 18.24 -22.88
N TRP A 83 -8.61 19.11 -21.94
CA TRP A 83 -8.62 18.79 -20.51
C TRP A 83 -10.05 18.62 -19.94
N ASN A 84 -11.02 19.40 -20.42
CA ASN A 84 -12.43 19.17 -20.09
C ASN A 84 -12.92 17.81 -20.61
N ARG A 85 -12.55 17.42 -21.83
CA ARG A 85 -12.86 16.08 -22.37
C ARG A 85 -12.22 14.95 -21.56
N LEU A 86 -10.99 15.16 -21.06
CA LEU A 86 -10.36 14.24 -20.12
C LEU A 86 -11.15 14.13 -18.82
N LEU A 87 -11.63 15.25 -18.24
CA LEU A 87 -12.49 15.21 -17.06
C LEU A 87 -13.78 14.43 -17.31
N GLU A 88 -14.47 14.70 -18.42
CA GLU A 88 -15.69 13.98 -18.81
C GLU A 88 -15.44 12.47 -19.02
N ALA A 89 -14.24 12.10 -19.47
CA ALA A 89 -13.83 10.70 -19.55
C ALA A 89 -13.64 10.09 -18.15
N LEU A 90 -12.94 10.79 -17.24
CA LEU A 90 -12.67 10.33 -15.87
C LEU A 90 -13.93 10.24 -14.99
N GLU A 91 -14.97 11.02 -15.30
CA GLU A 91 -16.29 10.96 -14.65
C GLU A 91 -17.15 9.77 -15.11
N ALA A 92 -16.87 9.24 -16.30
CA ALA A 92 -17.55 8.05 -16.78
C ALA A 92 -17.15 6.79 -15.98
N ARG A 93 -17.97 5.75 -16.10
CA ARG A 93 -17.73 4.47 -15.43
C ARG A 93 -17.05 3.48 -16.36
N GLU A 94 -16.11 2.71 -15.79
CA GLU A 94 -15.56 1.47 -16.34
C GLU A 94 -15.23 1.53 -17.84
N GLU A 95 -15.90 0.73 -18.68
CA GLU A 95 -15.66 0.62 -20.11
C GLU A 95 -15.95 1.92 -20.87
N THR A 96 -16.96 2.69 -20.44
CA THR A 96 -17.27 3.99 -21.08
C THR A 96 -16.16 4.99 -20.82
N ARG A 97 -15.56 4.96 -19.62
CA ARG A 97 -14.36 5.75 -19.32
C ARG A 97 -13.19 5.32 -20.21
N ASP A 98 -12.93 4.02 -20.33
CA ASP A 98 -11.83 3.54 -21.16
C ASP A 98 -11.97 3.96 -22.62
N ARG A 99 -13.16 3.81 -23.22
CA ARG A 99 -13.43 4.23 -24.60
C ARG A 99 -13.22 5.73 -24.81
N ARG A 100 -13.69 6.56 -23.88
CA ARG A 100 -13.49 8.02 -23.94
C ARG A 100 -12.01 8.39 -23.78
N LEU A 101 -11.28 7.70 -22.91
CA LEU A 101 -9.83 7.89 -22.78
C LEU A 101 -9.10 7.42 -24.04
N ALA A 102 -9.48 6.29 -24.64
CA ALA A 102 -8.86 5.76 -25.86
C ALA A 102 -8.90 6.80 -26.99
N ALA A 103 -10.01 7.52 -27.13
CA ALA A 103 -10.17 8.59 -28.10
C ALA A 103 -9.20 9.77 -27.89
N LEU A 104 -8.67 9.96 -26.68
CA LEU A 104 -7.73 11.04 -26.34
C LEU A 104 -6.26 10.67 -26.54
N GLU A 105 -5.93 9.43 -26.92
CA GLU A 105 -4.54 8.94 -26.96
C GLU A 105 -3.64 9.69 -27.94
N ASN A 106 -4.21 10.17 -29.04
CA ASN A 106 -3.49 10.87 -30.10
C ASN A 106 -3.48 12.40 -29.91
N CYS A 107 -3.98 12.92 -28.78
CA CYS A 107 -3.97 14.36 -28.55
C CYS A 107 -2.59 14.86 -28.12
N ASP A 108 -2.03 15.80 -28.87
CA ASP A 108 -0.68 16.37 -28.67
C ASP A 108 -0.47 17.05 -27.32
N VAL A 109 -1.56 17.41 -26.63
CA VAL A 109 -1.51 18.01 -25.28
C VAL A 109 -1.03 17.04 -24.22
N PHE A 110 -1.05 15.72 -24.49
CA PHE A 110 -0.60 14.68 -23.57
C PHE A 110 0.75 14.10 -24.01
N PRO A 111 1.66 13.81 -23.07
CA PRO A 111 2.87 13.05 -23.41
C PRO A 111 2.49 11.71 -24.05
N ARG A 112 3.21 11.31 -25.11
CA ARG A 112 2.93 10.06 -25.81
C ARG A 112 2.92 8.87 -24.83
N GLY A 113 1.86 8.06 -24.91
CA GLY A 113 1.65 6.91 -24.02
C GLY A 113 1.06 7.24 -22.65
N TRP A 114 0.92 8.51 -22.27
CA TRP A 114 0.37 8.90 -20.97
C TRP A 114 -1.09 8.48 -20.82
N VAL A 115 -1.93 8.75 -21.83
CA VAL A 115 -3.35 8.36 -21.81
C VAL A 115 -3.49 6.84 -21.77
N ARG A 116 -2.68 6.11 -22.55
CA ARG A 116 -2.60 4.65 -22.52
C ARG A 116 -2.27 4.12 -21.11
N ALA A 117 -1.34 4.77 -20.42
CA ALA A 117 -0.97 4.39 -19.06
C ALA A 117 -2.12 4.66 -18.07
N VAL A 118 -2.82 5.79 -18.19
CA VAL A 118 -4.01 6.10 -17.39
C VAL A 118 -5.14 5.09 -17.65
N ARG A 119 -5.35 4.67 -18.90
CA ARG A 119 -6.31 3.61 -19.24
C ARG A 119 -5.97 2.31 -18.51
N ALA A 120 -4.72 1.84 -18.63
CA ALA A 120 -4.26 0.60 -17.99
C ALA A 120 -4.29 0.68 -16.46
N GLU A 121 -4.05 1.85 -15.88
CA GLU A 121 -4.14 2.12 -14.45
C GLU A 121 -5.59 2.09 -13.91
N LEU A 122 -6.56 2.58 -14.70
CA LEU A 122 -7.97 2.66 -14.30
C LEU A 122 -8.81 1.46 -14.73
N ALA A 123 -8.26 0.56 -15.54
CA ALA A 123 -8.85 -0.73 -15.88
C ALA A 123 -8.74 -1.72 -14.70
N PRO A 124 -9.46 -2.85 -14.72
CA PRO A 124 -9.20 -3.94 -13.80
C PRO A 124 -7.73 -4.34 -13.88
N LEU A 125 -7.07 -4.47 -12.73
CA LEU A 125 -5.63 -4.72 -12.62
C LEU A 125 -5.15 -5.86 -13.52
N ALA A 126 -5.92 -6.96 -13.59
CA ALA A 126 -5.63 -8.13 -14.39
C ALA A 126 -5.65 -7.90 -15.91
N CYS A 127 -6.02 -6.71 -16.39
CA CYS A 127 -6.11 -6.35 -17.81
C CYS A 127 -4.97 -5.43 -18.28
N GLY A 128 -4.06 -5.02 -17.39
CA GLY A 128 -3.02 -4.04 -17.71
C GLY A 128 -2.12 -4.47 -18.87
N ASP A 129 -1.71 -5.75 -18.94
CA ASP A 129 -0.89 -6.27 -20.04
C ASP A 129 -1.61 -6.29 -21.38
N VAL A 130 -2.91 -6.63 -21.42
CA VAL A 130 -3.73 -6.57 -22.64
C VAL A 130 -3.75 -5.16 -23.24
N LEU A 131 -3.77 -4.13 -22.39
CA LEU A 131 -3.79 -2.74 -22.82
C LEU A 131 -2.42 -2.24 -23.30
N VAL A 132 -1.34 -2.60 -22.60
CA VAL A 132 -0.01 -2.00 -22.84
C VAL A 132 0.87 -2.82 -23.78
N GLU A 133 0.75 -4.15 -23.80
CA GLU A 133 1.66 -5.03 -24.56
C GLU A 133 1.58 -4.78 -26.07
N PRO A 134 0.40 -4.75 -26.70
CA PRO A 134 0.32 -4.47 -28.13
C PRO A 134 0.88 -3.08 -28.47
N TRP A 135 0.65 -2.09 -27.61
CA TRP A 135 1.15 -0.73 -27.84
C TRP A 135 2.67 -0.63 -27.72
N LEU A 136 3.24 -1.24 -26.67
CA LEU A 136 4.69 -1.28 -26.43
C LEU A 136 5.45 -2.05 -27.52
N ALA A 137 4.80 -3.00 -28.20
CA ALA A 137 5.40 -3.73 -29.32
C ALA A 137 5.60 -2.87 -30.57
N HIS A 138 4.80 -1.82 -30.76
CA HIS A 138 4.82 -0.98 -31.97
C HIS A 138 5.50 0.38 -31.77
N VAL A 139 5.51 0.93 -30.55
CA VAL A 139 6.12 2.23 -30.28
C VAL A 139 7.64 2.13 -30.10
N SER A 140 8.39 3.12 -30.58
CA SER A 140 9.82 3.22 -30.23
C SER A 140 10.00 3.75 -28.82
N ALA A 141 10.91 3.14 -28.06
CA ALA A 141 11.28 3.60 -26.72
C ALA A 141 11.77 5.06 -26.69
N SER A 142 12.34 5.56 -27.80
CA SER A 142 12.79 6.95 -27.91
C SER A 142 11.66 7.97 -28.06
N GLU A 143 10.46 7.53 -28.44
CA GLU A 143 9.29 8.40 -28.64
C GLU A 143 8.48 8.59 -27.35
N VAL A 144 8.80 7.85 -26.29
CA VAL A 144 8.04 7.82 -25.04
C VAL A 144 8.92 8.32 -23.92
N ARG A 145 8.38 9.22 -23.10
CA ARG A 145 9.07 9.68 -21.89
C ARG A 145 9.39 8.47 -21.00
N ARG A 146 10.62 8.38 -20.48
CA ARG A 146 11.13 7.19 -19.80
C ARG A 146 10.25 6.72 -18.64
N ASP A 147 9.78 7.63 -17.81
CA ASP A 147 8.92 7.30 -16.66
C ASP A 147 7.53 6.80 -17.07
N VAL A 148 6.93 7.35 -18.14
CA VAL A 148 5.71 6.82 -18.76
C VAL A 148 5.96 5.41 -19.27
N GLN A 149 7.06 5.18 -19.99
CA GLN A 149 7.44 3.86 -20.48
C GLN A 149 7.61 2.84 -19.34
N LEU A 150 8.33 3.21 -18.28
CA LEU A 150 8.51 2.34 -17.11
C LEU A 150 7.19 2.07 -16.39
N SER A 151 6.27 3.05 -16.33
CA SER A 151 4.94 2.85 -15.74
C SER A 151 4.09 1.87 -16.57
N LEU A 152 4.14 1.96 -17.91
CA LEU A 152 3.45 1.03 -18.81
C LEU A 152 3.97 -0.39 -18.65
N ILE A 153 5.30 -0.56 -18.60
CA ILE A 153 5.92 -1.87 -18.34
C ILE A 153 5.50 -2.39 -16.96
N GLY A 154 5.53 -1.52 -15.94
CA GLY A 154 5.12 -1.86 -14.58
C GLY A 154 3.66 -2.30 -14.47
N LEU A 155 2.74 -1.62 -15.18
CA LEU A 155 1.33 -2.00 -15.25
C LEU A 155 1.12 -3.36 -15.91
N GLY A 156 1.85 -3.65 -17.01
CA GLY A 156 1.79 -4.95 -17.68
C GLY A 156 2.33 -6.10 -16.81
N LEU A 157 3.50 -5.90 -16.18
CA LEU A 157 4.07 -6.88 -15.26
C LEU A 157 3.19 -7.08 -14.01
N GLY A 158 2.65 -5.99 -13.46
CA GLY A 158 1.71 -6.00 -12.34
C GLY A 158 0.44 -6.78 -12.66
N ALA A 159 -0.12 -6.61 -13.87
CA ALA A 159 -1.28 -7.38 -14.32
C ALA A 159 -1.00 -8.89 -14.32
N ARG A 160 0.14 -9.32 -14.87
CA ARG A 160 0.56 -10.73 -14.89
C ARG A 160 0.77 -11.28 -13.48
N LEU A 161 1.46 -10.54 -12.61
CA LEU A 161 1.62 -10.90 -11.20
C LEU A 161 0.28 -11.01 -10.47
N SER A 162 -0.67 -10.12 -10.75
CA SER A 162 -1.98 -10.14 -10.10
C SER A 162 -2.79 -11.41 -10.39
N ARG A 163 -2.49 -12.11 -11.50
CA ARG A 163 -3.15 -13.36 -11.91
C ARG A 163 -2.50 -14.62 -11.33
N LEU A 164 -1.27 -14.54 -10.83
CA LEU A 164 -0.57 -15.68 -10.24
C LEU A 164 -1.11 -16.01 -8.84
N VAL A 165 -1.17 -17.31 -8.52
CA VAL A 165 -1.54 -17.81 -7.18
C VAL A 165 -2.96 -17.40 -6.76
N ASN A 166 -3.91 -17.38 -7.69
CA ASN A 166 -5.33 -17.13 -7.37
C ASN A 166 -6.10 -18.43 -7.12
N GLU A 167 -5.84 -19.47 -7.91
CA GLU A 167 -6.53 -20.75 -7.81
C GLU A 167 -5.53 -21.91 -7.81
N ALA A 168 -5.45 -22.63 -6.69
CA ALA A 168 -4.67 -23.87 -6.63
C ALA A 168 -5.40 -25.01 -7.35
N PRO A 169 -4.67 -26.03 -7.84
CA PRO A 169 -5.24 -27.29 -8.24
C PRO A 169 -6.15 -27.83 -7.12
N ARG A 170 -7.29 -28.42 -7.50
CA ARG A 170 -8.22 -29.02 -6.54
C ARG A 170 -7.93 -30.51 -6.41
N ILE A 171 -8.03 -31.02 -5.18
CA ILE A 171 -8.09 -32.45 -4.94
C ILE A 171 -9.50 -32.95 -5.27
N GLU A 172 -9.59 -34.07 -5.97
CA GLU A 172 -10.86 -34.73 -6.29
C GLU A 172 -11.12 -35.87 -5.28
N PRO A 173 -12.39 -36.19 -4.96
CA PRO A 173 -12.71 -37.34 -4.11
C PRO A 173 -12.15 -38.66 -4.67
N PRO A 174 -11.77 -39.63 -3.82
CA PRO A 174 -11.90 -39.64 -2.36
C PRO A 174 -10.78 -38.86 -1.63
N PHE A 175 -11.15 -38.18 -0.53
CA PHE A 175 -10.22 -37.38 0.30
C PHE A 175 -9.49 -38.24 1.35
N ASP A 176 -8.85 -39.32 0.90
CA ASP A 176 -8.04 -40.18 1.75
C ASP A 176 -6.56 -39.76 1.75
N LYS A 177 -5.76 -40.40 2.62
CA LYS A 177 -4.33 -40.10 2.77
C LYS A 177 -3.51 -40.38 1.51
N GLU A 178 -3.85 -41.43 0.76
CA GLU A 178 -3.09 -41.82 -0.43
C GLU A 178 -3.37 -40.83 -1.58
N GLY A 179 -4.65 -40.53 -1.81
CA GLY A 179 -5.11 -39.52 -2.76
C GLY A 179 -4.53 -38.15 -2.46
N PHE A 180 -4.51 -37.76 -1.18
CA PHE A 180 -3.85 -36.51 -0.77
C PHE A 180 -2.36 -36.51 -1.05
N HIS A 181 -1.63 -37.59 -0.71
CA HIS A 181 -0.20 -37.66 -1.00
C HIS A 181 0.11 -37.56 -2.49
N ARG A 182 -0.68 -38.26 -3.32
CA ARG A 182 -0.59 -38.23 -4.78
C ARG A 182 -0.86 -36.82 -5.31
N PHE A 183 -1.95 -36.18 -4.86
CA PHE A 183 -2.29 -34.81 -5.20
C PHE A 183 -1.16 -33.82 -4.85
N MET A 184 -0.62 -33.92 -3.63
CA MET A 184 0.48 -33.05 -3.20
C MET A 184 1.71 -33.21 -4.09
N LYS A 185 2.08 -34.45 -4.44
CA LYS A 185 3.28 -34.75 -5.23
C LYS A 185 3.14 -34.41 -6.72
N GLU A 186 2.01 -34.77 -7.32
CA GLU A 186 1.84 -34.78 -8.78
C GLU A 186 1.14 -33.53 -9.31
N ARG A 187 0.39 -32.82 -8.46
CA ARG A 187 -0.42 -31.67 -8.89
C ARG A 187 0.00 -30.39 -8.18
N LEU A 188 -0.03 -30.40 -6.85
CA LEU A 188 0.20 -29.18 -6.08
C LEU A 188 1.67 -28.74 -6.10
N ARG A 189 2.61 -29.66 -5.85
CA ARG A 189 4.04 -29.30 -5.82
C ARG A 189 4.55 -28.74 -7.15
N PRO A 190 4.29 -29.37 -8.32
CA PRO A 190 4.68 -28.78 -9.60
C PRO A 190 4.08 -27.40 -9.81
N TRP A 191 2.78 -27.23 -9.49
CA TRP A 191 2.11 -25.94 -9.58
C TRP A 191 2.76 -24.87 -8.68
N ILE A 192 3.10 -25.20 -7.43
CA ILE A 192 3.82 -24.26 -6.53
C ILE A 192 5.16 -23.83 -7.14
N ILE A 193 5.92 -24.77 -7.69
CA ILE A 193 7.23 -24.50 -8.30
C ILE A 193 7.07 -23.57 -9.50
N GLU A 194 6.13 -23.87 -10.40
CA GLU A 194 5.85 -23.08 -11.60
C GLU A 194 5.36 -21.66 -11.28
N GLN A 195 4.44 -21.52 -10.32
CA GLN A 195 3.95 -20.22 -9.87
C GLN A 195 5.09 -19.41 -9.22
N ALA A 196 5.93 -20.04 -8.41
CA ALA A 196 7.05 -19.37 -7.76
C ALA A 196 8.11 -18.90 -8.75
N ALA A 197 8.43 -19.71 -9.76
CA ALA A 197 9.33 -19.34 -10.84
C ALA A 197 8.77 -18.12 -11.60
N ALA A 198 7.49 -18.13 -11.96
CA ALA A 198 6.84 -17.01 -12.63
C ALA A 198 6.89 -15.70 -11.81
N ILE A 199 6.61 -15.77 -10.50
CA ILE A 199 6.73 -14.60 -9.61
C ILE A 199 8.17 -14.09 -9.59
N GLN A 200 9.15 -14.99 -9.44
CA GLN A 200 10.55 -14.63 -9.37
C GLN A 200 11.02 -13.94 -10.65
N GLU A 201 10.70 -14.49 -11.82
CA GLU A 201 11.07 -13.90 -13.12
C GLU A 201 10.46 -12.50 -13.29
N LEU A 202 9.14 -12.36 -13.07
CA LEU A 202 8.46 -11.07 -13.20
C LEU A 202 8.98 -10.04 -12.17
N SER A 203 9.27 -10.49 -10.95
CA SER A 203 9.85 -9.63 -9.90
C SER A 203 11.27 -9.20 -10.24
N GLN A 204 12.08 -10.04 -10.88
CA GLN A 204 13.43 -9.68 -11.33
C GLN A 204 13.40 -8.64 -12.44
N GLU A 205 12.44 -8.75 -13.38
CA GLU A 205 12.20 -7.70 -14.38
C GLU A 205 11.72 -6.41 -13.72
N GLY A 206 10.79 -6.51 -12.78
CA GLY A 206 10.32 -5.37 -11.98
C GLY A 206 11.41 -4.63 -11.23
N ALA A 207 12.36 -5.38 -10.65
CA ALA A 207 13.48 -4.81 -9.90
C ALA A 207 14.42 -3.94 -10.77
N ARG A 208 14.40 -4.12 -12.10
CA ARG A 208 15.15 -3.27 -13.05
C ARG A 208 14.43 -1.97 -13.40
N LEU A 209 13.15 -1.84 -13.03
CA LEU A 209 12.40 -0.60 -13.20
C LEU A 209 12.82 0.42 -12.13
N GLU A 210 12.32 1.65 -12.28
CA GLU A 210 12.51 2.72 -11.33
C GLU A 210 11.18 3.41 -11.03
N GLY A 211 11.12 4.15 -9.92
CA GLY A 211 9.99 4.98 -9.54
C GLY A 211 8.67 4.22 -9.51
N TYR A 212 7.64 4.82 -10.10
CA TYR A 212 6.27 4.28 -10.07
C TYR A 212 6.13 2.89 -10.70
N GLY A 213 6.83 2.63 -11.82
CA GLY A 213 6.81 1.32 -12.48
C GLY A 213 7.34 0.21 -11.59
N ARG A 214 8.48 0.43 -10.90
CA ARG A 214 9.01 -0.51 -9.91
C ARG A 214 8.05 -0.70 -8.74
N ALA A 215 7.44 0.39 -8.29
CA ALA A 215 6.52 0.38 -7.16
C ALA A 215 5.32 -0.54 -7.39
N ILE A 216 4.70 -0.46 -8.57
CA ILE A 216 3.59 -1.33 -8.98
C ILE A 216 4.01 -2.79 -8.92
N VAL A 217 5.13 -3.13 -9.57
CA VAL A 217 5.58 -4.53 -9.68
C VAL A 217 5.97 -5.08 -8.30
N ALA A 218 6.63 -4.29 -7.47
CA ALA A 218 7.04 -4.70 -6.13
C ALA A 218 5.84 -4.99 -5.21
N VAL A 219 4.79 -4.16 -5.26
CA VAL A 219 3.54 -4.43 -4.52
C VAL A 219 2.88 -5.72 -5.02
N GLU A 220 2.70 -5.86 -6.34
CA GLU A 220 2.01 -7.03 -6.92
C GLU A 220 2.80 -8.34 -6.73
N ALA A 221 4.14 -8.28 -6.79
CA ALA A 221 5.00 -9.43 -6.47
C ALA A 221 4.89 -9.80 -4.99
N GLY A 222 4.91 -8.81 -4.10
CA GLY A 222 4.72 -9.02 -2.67
C GLY A 222 3.37 -9.67 -2.36
N MET A 223 2.30 -9.19 -2.98
CA MET A 223 0.97 -9.77 -2.84
C MET A 223 0.88 -11.19 -3.41
N ALA A 224 1.51 -11.48 -4.55
CA ALA A 224 1.52 -12.81 -5.14
C ALA A 224 2.23 -13.84 -4.23
N ASP A 225 3.38 -13.50 -3.64
CA ASP A 225 4.09 -14.38 -2.69
C ASP A 225 3.25 -14.60 -1.42
N MET A 226 2.57 -13.57 -0.93
CA MET A 226 1.72 -13.65 0.26
C MET A 226 0.40 -14.43 0.00
N ARG A 227 -0.15 -14.40 -1.22
CA ARG A 227 -1.33 -15.19 -1.60
C ARG A 227 -1.12 -16.70 -1.45
N PHE A 228 0.12 -17.20 -1.56
CA PHE A 228 0.40 -18.61 -1.26
C PHE A 228 -0.07 -19.00 0.14
N VAL A 229 -0.01 -18.10 1.12
CA VAL A 229 -0.45 -18.40 2.49
C VAL A 229 -1.94 -18.69 2.53
N ASP A 230 -2.75 -17.82 1.94
CA ASP A 230 -4.20 -17.98 1.90
C ASP A 230 -4.61 -19.19 1.06
N VAL A 231 -4.00 -19.36 -0.12
CA VAL A 231 -4.29 -20.47 -1.02
C VAL A 231 -3.93 -21.82 -0.39
N MET A 232 -2.74 -21.94 0.21
CA MET A 232 -2.31 -23.20 0.83
C MET A 232 -3.18 -23.58 2.03
N ARG A 233 -3.63 -22.59 2.82
CA ARG A 233 -4.55 -22.83 3.94
C ARG A 233 -5.95 -23.28 3.48
N SER A 234 -6.33 -22.97 2.25
CA SER A 234 -7.64 -23.33 1.69
C SER A 234 -7.73 -24.76 1.13
N ILE A 235 -6.58 -25.46 1.02
CA ILE A 235 -6.53 -26.83 0.51
C ILE A 235 -7.22 -27.78 1.50
N PRO A 236 -8.24 -28.55 1.07
CA PRO A 236 -8.93 -29.50 1.94
C PRO A 236 -7.98 -30.54 2.51
N LEU A 237 -8.11 -30.81 3.81
CA LEU A 237 -7.40 -31.89 4.49
C LEU A 237 -8.10 -33.24 4.27
N PRO A 238 -7.35 -34.35 4.30
CA PRO A 238 -7.95 -35.68 4.36
C PRO A 238 -8.91 -35.81 5.55
N THR A 239 -9.99 -36.57 5.40
CA THR A 239 -11.03 -36.70 6.44
C THR A 239 -10.46 -37.11 7.81
N GLU A 240 -9.45 -37.97 7.81
CA GLU A 240 -8.77 -38.44 9.03
C GLU A 240 -7.95 -37.35 9.72
N MET A 241 -7.36 -36.43 8.95
CA MET A 241 -6.60 -35.29 9.51
C MET A 241 -7.54 -34.18 9.98
N GLU A 242 -8.63 -33.96 9.25
CA GLU A 242 -9.64 -32.96 9.60
C GLU A 242 -10.37 -33.32 10.90
N ALA A 243 -10.57 -34.62 11.16
CA ALA A 243 -11.24 -35.12 12.36
C ALA A 243 -10.37 -35.12 13.64
N ASP A 244 -9.05 -34.97 13.51
CA ASP A 244 -8.09 -35.00 14.63
C ASP A 244 -7.50 -33.60 14.88
N PRO A 245 -7.88 -32.91 15.97
CA PRO A 245 -7.38 -31.57 16.28
C PRO A 245 -5.87 -31.48 16.46
N GLU A 246 -5.22 -32.51 17.05
CA GLU A 246 -3.76 -32.48 17.27
C GLU A 246 -3.02 -32.57 15.93
N ILE A 247 -3.49 -33.44 15.04
CA ILE A 247 -2.90 -33.58 13.69
C ILE A 247 -3.13 -32.31 12.87
N LYS A 248 -4.33 -31.72 12.96
CA LYS A 248 -4.68 -30.47 12.27
C LYS A 248 -3.78 -29.32 12.74
N ASP A 249 -3.57 -29.16 14.04
CA ASP A 249 -2.71 -28.13 14.61
C ASP A 249 -1.23 -28.33 14.19
N ILE A 250 -0.73 -29.56 14.23
CA ILE A 250 0.62 -29.89 13.76
C ILE A 250 0.78 -29.56 12.27
N TYR A 251 -0.22 -29.90 11.45
CA TYR A 251 -0.20 -29.60 10.00
C TYR A 251 -0.11 -28.10 9.76
N TYR A 252 -0.99 -27.30 10.37
CA TYR A 252 -0.98 -25.85 10.16
C TYR A 252 0.24 -25.17 10.76
N GLY A 253 0.74 -25.64 11.90
CA GLY A 253 2.01 -25.17 12.48
C GLY A 253 3.18 -25.41 11.52
N THR A 254 3.30 -26.63 10.98
CA THR A 254 4.34 -26.96 10.00
C THR A 254 4.16 -26.16 8.70
N LEU A 255 2.92 -25.98 8.23
CA LEU A 255 2.62 -25.20 7.04
C LEU A 255 3.05 -23.74 7.21
N ASP A 256 2.80 -23.15 8.38
CA ASP A 256 3.19 -21.78 8.67
C ASP A 256 4.71 -21.60 8.74
N GLU A 257 5.44 -22.52 9.38
CA GLU A 257 6.91 -22.52 9.41
C GLU A 257 7.49 -22.58 7.99
N VAL A 258 6.91 -23.46 7.17
CA VAL A 258 7.36 -23.71 5.82
C VAL A 258 7.04 -22.55 4.86
N LEU A 259 5.96 -21.80 5.11
CA LEU A 259 5.57 -20.61 4.34
C LEU A 259 6.24 -19.33 4.83
N GLU A 260 6.92 -19.34 5.97
CA GLU A 260 7.55 -18.15 6.56
C GLU A 260 8.53 -17.45 5.60
N PRO A 261 9.41 -18.15 4.85
CA PRO A 261 10.27 -17.49 3.87
C PRO A 261 9.50 -16.75 2.76
N ARG A 262 8.30 -17.24 2.40
CA ARG A 262 7.42 -16.54 1.43
C ARG A 262 6.78 -15.32 2.05
N LYS A 263 6.31 -15.41 3.30
CA LYS A 263 5.78 -14.26 4.05
C LYS A 263 6.82 -13.15 4.17
N GLN A 264 8.08 -13.49 4.41
CA GLN A 264 9.19 -12.53 4.50
C GLN A 264 9.49 -11.88 3.15
N ARG A 265 9.68 -12.67 2.08
CA ARG A 265 9.90 -12.11 0.73
C ARG A 265 8.74 -11.24 0.28
N GLY A 266 7.51 -11.71 0.48
CA GLY A 266 6.31 -10.98 0.12
C GLY A 266 6.18 -9.65 0.87
N ARG A 267 6.49 -9.67 2.19
CA ARG A 267 6.57 -8.47 3.01
C ARG A 267 7.62 -7.49 2.46
N ASP A 268 8.84 -7.95 2.24
CA ASP A 268 9.95 -7.09 1.84
C ASP A 268 9.70 -6.45 0.46
N ALA A 269 9.15 -7.21 -0.50
CA ALA A 269 8.74 -6.69 -1.80
C ALA A 269 7.62 -5.63 -1.68
N ALA A 270 6.59 -5.91 -0.88
CA ALA A 270 5.50 -4.96 -0.64
C ALA A 270 6.03 -3.66 0.01
N LEU A 271 6.99 -3.76 0.94
CA LEU A 271 7.61 -2.60 1.59
C LEU A 271 8.46 -1.77 0.63
N VAL A 272 9.19 -2.40 -0.29
CA VAL A 272 9.87 -1.68 -1.39
C VAL A 272 8.86 -0.91 -2.22
N GLY A 273 7.74 -1.53 -2.58
CA GLY A 273 6.67 -0.90 -3.33
C GLY A 273 6.03 0.28 -2.59
N LEU A 274 5.75 0.13 -1.30
CA LEU A 274 5.22 1.21 -0.45
C LEU A 274 6.19 2.39 -0.34
N ARG A 275 7.49 2.12 -0.20
CA ARG A 275 8.53 3.16 -0.18
C ARG A 275 8.57 3.94 -1.50
N ASP A 276 8.54 3.24 -2.62
CA ASP A 276 8.59 3.88 -3.93
C ASP A 276 7.28 4.66 -4.23
N LEU A 277 6.11 4.16 -3.81
CA LEU A 277 4.84 4.89 -3.88
C LEU A 277 4.87 6.16 -3.03
N ALA A 278 5.44 6.10 -1.82
CA ALA A 278 5.66 7.27 -0.99
C ALA A 278 6.61 8.28 -1.65
N ALA A 279 7.68 7.81 -2.28
CA ALA A 279 8.67 8.66 -2.95
C ALA A 279 8.11 9.39 -4.17
N VAL A 280 7.20 8.77 -4.93
CA VAL A 280 6.48 9.46 -6.02
C VAL A 280 5.33 10.33 -5.52
N GLY A 281 5.03 10.28 -4.21
CA GLY A 281 4.05 11.14 -3.57
C GLY A 281 2.64 10.59 -3.51
N VAL A 282 2.41 9.30 -3.75
CA VAL A 282 1.07 8.71 -3.68
C VAL A 282 0.56 8.72 -2.24
N LEU A 283 -0.63 9.26 -1.99
CA LEU A 283 -1.29 9.19 -0.69
C LEU A 283 -2.48 8.21 -0.73
N ARG A 284 -3.36 8.35 -1.72
CA ARG A 284 -4.54 7.50 -1.93
C ARG A 284 -4.39 6.63 -3.16
N ASP A 285 -4.34 5.32 -2.94
CA ASP A 285 -4.17 4.31 -3.99
C ASP A 285 -4.58 2.93 -3.48
N ALA A 286 -5.36 2.20 -4.29
CA ALA A 286 -5.86 0.88 -3.93
C ALA A 286 -4.74 -0.15 -3.72
N ARG A 287 -3.59 -0.03 -4.39
CA ARG A 287 -2.43 -0.90 -4.17
C ARG A 287 -1.85 -0.70 -2.77
N VAL A 288 -1.77 0.56 -2.32
CA VAL A 288 -1.31 0.86 -0.96
C VAL A 288 -2.29 0.29 0.06
N ASP A 289 -3.61 0.43 -0.15
CA ASP A 289 -4.62 -0.15 0.74
C ASP A 289 -4.52 -1.67 0.82
N ARG A 290 -4.44 -2.36 -0.32
CA ARG A 290 -4.30 -3.82 -0.38
C ARG A 290 -3.02 -4.30 0.28
N ALA A 291 -1.89 -3.65 -0.01
CA ALA A 291 -0.60 -4.01 0.58
C ALA A 291 -0.62 -3.85 2.10
N ARG A 292 -1.12 -2.71 2.61
CA ARG A 292 -1.25 -2.47 4.06
C ARG A 292 -2.20 -3.48 4.70
N ALA A 293 -3.36 -3.74 4.10
CA ALA A 293 -4.33 -4.72 4.63
C ALA A 293 -3.76 -6.14 4.70
N LEU A 294 -3.03 -6.58 3.68
CA LEU A 294 -2.42 -7.91 3.64
C LEU A 294 -1.28 -8.05 4.64
N LEU A 295 -0.41 -7.05 4.73
CA LEU A 295 0.65 -6.98 5.76
C LEU A 295 0.05 -6.98 7.17
N SER A 296 -1.01 -6.22 7.39
CA SER A 296 -1.74 -6.20 8.66
C SER A 296 -2.28 -7.58 9.00
N LYS A 297 -3.02 -8.23 8.07
CA LYS A 297 -3.58 -9.58 8.23
C LYS A 297 -2.51 -10.62 8.59
N LEU A 298 -1.37 -10.63 7.90
CA LEU A 298 -0.35 -11.67 8.07
C LEU A 298 0.51 -11.50 9.33
N TYR A 299 0.62 -10.29 9.86
CA TYR A 299 1.50 -9.97 10.99
C TYR A 299 0.74 -9.52 12.25
N GLY A 300 -0.49 -10.04 12.44
CA GLY A 300 -1.22 -9.86 13.71
C GLY A 300 -1.93 -8.52 13.87
N GLY A 301 -2.19 -7.81 12.78
CA GLY A 301 -3.39 -7.00 12.63
C GLY A 301 -3.33 -5.50 12.89
N ARG A 302 -2.26 -4.88 13.40
CA ARG A 302 -2.22 -3.41 13.61
C ARG A 302 -0.80 -2.83 13.71
N ARG A 303 -0.02 -2.86 12.64
CA ARG A 303 1.17 -2.00 12.60
C ARG A 303 1.19 -1.09 11.41
N ILE A 304 1.17 -1.64 10.22
CA ILE A 304 1.24 -0.82 9.01
C ILE A 304 0.10 0.19 8.89
N ASP A 305 -1.08 -0.17 9.41
CA ASP A 305 -2.32 0.59 9.48
C ASP A 305 -2.67 1.10 10.89
N ALA A 306 -1.80 0.91 11.89
CA ALA A 306 -2.15 1.23 13.28
C ALA A 306 -2.48 2.72 13.48
N LEU A 307 -1.85 3.61 12.71
CA LEU A 307 -2.10 5.04 12.79
C LEU A 307 -3.42 5.48 12.14
N ASP A 308 -4.10 4.59 11.39
CA ASP A 308 -5.36 4.91 10.71
C ASP A 308 -6.52 5.10 11.72
N GLY A 309 -6.37 4.60 12.95
CA GLY A 309 -7.33 4.81 14.03
C GLY A 309 -7.19 6.15 14.76
N LEU A 310 -6.18 6.97 14.44
CA LEU A 310 -6.05 8.31 15.00
C LEU A 310 -7.07 9.27 14.40
N LEU A 311 -7.68 10.08 15.25
CA LEU A 311 -8.61 11.10 14.84
C LEU A 311 -7.87 12.34 14.36
N LEU A 312 -8.39 12.93 13.31
CA LEU A 312 -7.94 14.21 12.83
C LEU A 312 -9.15 15.12 12.61
N PRO A 313 -9.04 16.44 12.80
CA PRO A 313 -10.13 17.36 12.56
C PRO A 313 -10.72 17.17 11.17
N ALA A 314 -12.06 17.20 11.08
CA ALA A 314 -12.73 17.17 9.79
C ALA A 314 -12.26 18.38 8.99
N MET A 315 -11.83 18.12 7.76
CA MET A 315 -11.44 19.20 6.89
C MET A 315 -12.71 19.88 6.34
N PRO A 316 -12.73 21.22 6.19
CA PRO A 316 -13.87 21.91 5.60
C PRO A 316 -14.23 21.32 4.23
N SER A 317 -15.53 21.30 3.92
CA SER A 317 -16.00 20.93 2.59
C SER A 317 -15.41 21.92 1.58
N TRP A 318 -14.94 21.41 0.45
CA TRP A 318 -14.35 22.20 -0.61
C TRP A 318 -14.67 21.53 -1.94
N GLU A 319 -15.02 22.35 -2.93
CA GLU A 319 -15.27 21.90 -4.29
C GLU A 319 -14.18 22.47 -5.22
N PRO A 320 -13.59 21.64 -6.10
CA PRO A 320 -12.60 22.11 -7.06
C PRO A 320 -13.24 23.02 -8.10
N GLU A 321 -12.74 24.25 -8.20
CA GLU A 321 -13.29 25.30 -9.07
C GLU A 321 -12.67 25.25 -10.47
N THR A 322 -11.38 24.94 -10.57
CA THR A 322 -10.66 24.94 -11.84
C THR A 322 -10.58 23.54 -12.47
N VAL A 323 -10.26 23.49 -13.77
CA VAL A 323 -10.05 22.22 -14.48
C VAL A 323 -8.84 21.48 -13.88
N GLU A 324 -7.79 22.20 -13.53
CA GLU A 324 -6.57 21.70 -12.89
C GLU A 324 -6.87 21.05 -11.54
N GLN A 325 -7.64 21.74 -10.69
CA GLN A 325 -8.04 21.23 -9.38
C GLN A 325 -8.89 19.95 -9.54
N ARG A 326 -9.84 19.96 -10.49
CA ARG A 326 -10.67 18.78 -10.80
C ARG A 326 -9.82 17.61 -11.32
N LEU A 327 -8.83 17.87 -12.16
CA LEU A 327 -7.93 16.83 -12.67
C LEU A 327 -7.04 16.27 -11.55
N ALA A 328 -6.48 17.13 -10.69
CA ALA A 328 -5.64 16.71 -9.56
C ALA A 328 -6.37 15.77 -8.59
N VAL A 329 -7.67 16.01 -8.31
CA VAL A 329 -8.44 15.12 -7.43
C VAL A 329 -8.91 13.82 -8.09
N LYS A 330 -8.93 13.74 -9.43
CA LYS A 330 -9.41 12.56 -10.17
C LYS A 330 -8.28 11.64 -10.63
N LEU A 331 -7.16 12.20 -11.07
CA LEU A 331 -6.05 11.43 -11.60
C LEU A 331 -5.22 10.77 -10.49
N PRO A 332 -4.63 9.59 -10.76
CA PRO A 332 -3.60 9.04 -9.89
C PRO A 332 -2.41 10.01 -9.82
N THR A 333 -1.85 10.18 -8.61
CA THR A 333 -0.84 11.20 -8.29
C THR A 333 0.34 11.24 -9.27
N PHE A 334 0.84 10.07 -9.67
CA PHE A 334 1.94 9.97 -10.64
C PHE A 334 1.57 10.64 -11.97
N TYR A 335 0.42 10.26 -12.56
CA TYR A 335 -0.04 10.80 -13.84
C TYR A 335 -0.46 12.27 -13.74
N ALA A 336 -1.11 12.66 -12.64
CA ALA A 336 -1.40 14.05 -12.35
C ALA A 336 -0.11 14.90 -12.33
N GLY A 337 0.95 14.41 -11.67
CA GLY A 337 2.24 15.10 -11.60
C GLY A 337 3.02 15.19 -12.91
N LEU A 338 2.67 14.38 -13.92
CA LEU A 338 3.22 14.51 -15.27
C LEU A 338 2.47 15.54 -16.11
N LEU A 339 1.16 15.70 -15.86
CA LEU A 339 0.29 16.57 -16.62
C LEU A 339 0.22 17.99 -16.04
N LEU A 340 0.04 18.09 -14.72
CA LEU A 340 -0.10 19.33 -13.97
C LEU A 340 1.24 19.69 -13.33
N THR A 341 2.14 20.29 -14.09
CA THR A 341 3.54 20.56 -13.67
C THR A 341 3.71 21.82 -12.79
N GLU A 342 2.59 22.51 -12.52
CA GLU A 342 2.53 23.70 -11.71
C GLU A 342 1.77 23.42 -10.41
N LEU A 343 2.38 23.85 -9.31
CA LEU A 343 1.81 23.84 -7.97
C LEU A 343 2.00 25.26 -7.47
N ASN A 344 0.90 26.02 -7.34
CA ASN A 344 0.94 27.32 -6.71
C ASN A 344 0.66 27.13 -5.22
N PRO A 345 1.68 27.21 -4.35
CA PRO A 345 1.50 26.96 -2.91
C PRO A 345 0.71 28.08 -2.20
N THR A 346 0.48 29.22 -2.86
CA THR A 346 -0.38 30.30 -2.35
C THR A 346 -1.85 30.11 -2.71
N ASP A 347 -2.16 29.25 -3.69
CA ASP A 347 -3.53 28.83 -4.01
C ASP A 347 -3.92 27.64 -3.11
N LEU A 348 -4.70 27.95 -2.07
CA LEU A 348 -5.17 26.96 -1.10
C LEU A 348 -6.07 25.89 -1.76
N GLY A 349 -6.81 26.24 -2.81
CA GLY A 349 -7.62 25.28 -3.57
C GLY A 349 -6.73 24.30 -4.35
N ASN A 350 -5.64 24.78 -4.94
CA ASN A 350 -4.66 23.91 -5.59
C ASN A 350 -3.96 22.98 -4.59
N LEU A 351 -3.47 23.50 -3.46
CA LEU A 351 -2.89 22.68 -2.40
C LEU A 351 -3.89 21.64 -1.89
N ARG A 352 -5.14 22.04 -1.70
CA ARG A 352 -6.23 21.16 -1.27
C ARG A 352 -6.45 20.01 -2.25
N ALA A 353 -6.49 20.31 -3.55
CA ALA A 353 -6.66 19.31 -4.60
C ALA A 353 -5.58 18.22 -4.54
N TRP A 354 -4.31 18.64 -4.40
CA TRP A 354 -3.17 17.71 -4.32
C TRP A 354 -3.17 16.89 -3.03
N MET A 355 -3.64 17.43 -1.91
CA MET A 355 -3.74 16.67 -0.66
C MET A 355 -4.76 15.53 -0.72
N GLU A 356 -5.80 15.61 -1.56
CA GLU A 356 -6.83 14.56 -1.64
C GLU A 356 -6.32 13.27 -2.30
N ARG A 357 -5.28 13.33 -3.14
CA ARG A 357 -4.72 12.15 -3.85
C ARG A 357 -3.25 11.90 -3.54
N GLY A 358 -2.49 12.98 -3.42
CA GLY A 358 -1.07 12.98 -3.17
C GLY A 358 -0.36 14.09 -3.94
N ILE A 359 0.79 14.52 -3.44
CA ILE A 359 1.64 15.57 -3.97
C ILE A 359 2.83 14.92 -4.68
N PRO A 360 2.99 15.09 -5.99
CA PRO A 360 4.11 14.55 -6.75
C PRO A 360 5.48 14.98 -6.19
N ALA A 361 6.52 14.17 -6.41
CA ALA A 361 7.87 14.42 -5.87
C ALA A 361 8.39 15.87 -6.10
N TRP A 362 8.23 16.40 -7.31
CA TRP A 362 8.64 17.78 -7.64
C TRP A 362 7.83 18.86 -6.89
N GLY A 363 6.62 18.53 -6.45
CA GLY A 363 5.77 19.41 -5.66
C GLY A 363 6.28 19.60 -4.23
N TRP A 364 6.88 18.56 -3.63
CA TRP A 364 7.43 18.62 -2.27
C TRP A 364 8.49 19.71 -2.12
N GLU A 365 9.44 19.78 -3.04
CA GLU A 365 10.50 20.79 -3.01
C GLU A 365 9.91 22.22 -3.07
N LYS A 366 8.93 22.45 -3.94
CA LYS A 366 8.24 23.74 -4.05
C LYS A 366 7.51 24.11 -2.75
N LEU A 367 6.89 23.14 -2.08
CA LEU A 367 6.17 23.35 -0.82
C LEU A 367 7.13 23.67 0.34
N GLU A 368 8.30 23.03 0.38
CA GLU A 368 9.29 23.26 1.43
C GLU A 368 9.92 24.65 1.36
N GLN A 369 10.12 25.17 0.15
CA GLN A 369 10.71 26.49 -0.08
C GLN A 369 9.70 27.64 0.02
N ASN A 370 8.41 27.33 0.14
CA ASN A 370 7.37 28.36 0.10
C ASN A 370 7.26 29.17 1.40
N VAL A 371 6.90 30.45 1.26
CA VAL A 371 6.46 31.29 2.37
C VAL A 371 4.96 31.11 2.56
N TRP A 372 4.58 30.51 3.68
CA TRP A 372 3.22 30.08 3.93
C TRP A 372 2.37 31.11 4.66
N THR A 373 1.12 31.28 4.21
CA THR A 373 0.06 31.84 5.06
C THR A 373 -0.23 30.91 6.24
N GLU A 374 -0.89 31.38 7.30
CA GLU A 374 -1.25 30.51 8.43
C GLU A 374 -2.10 29.32 8.01
N GLU A 375 -3.09 29.56 7.14
CA GLU A 375 -3.94 28.50 6.60
C GLU A 375 -3.19 27.52 5.72
N GLY A 376 -2.29 28.01 4.85
CA GLY A 376 -1.42 27.17 4.05
C GLY A 376 -0.50 26.29 4.92
N ARG A 377 0.05 26.82 6.04
CA ARG A 377 0.83 26.03 7.01
C ARG A 377 0.01 24.91 7.62
N ARG A 378 -1.24 25.17 7.99
CA ARG A 378 -2.14 24.15 8.57
C ARG A 378 -2.46 23.05 7.56
N LEU A 379 -2.82 23.43 6.33
CA LEU A 379 -3.06 22.46 5.26
C LEU A 379 -1.80 21.62 4.97
N TRP A 380 -0.64 22.26 4.87
CA TRP A 380 0.60 21.53 4.60
C TRP A 380 1.00 20.60 5.76
N ALA A 381 0.88 21.06 7.01
CA ALA A 381 1.09 20.23 8.19
C ALA A 381 0.11 19.04 8.23
N ARG A 382 -1.15 19.26 7.83
CA ARG A 382 -2.14 18.19 7.71
C ARG A 382 -1.74 17.16 6.64
N ALA A 383 -1.25 17.59 5.48
CA ALA A 383 -0.76 16.69 4.45
C ALA A 383 0.38 15.82 4.98
N LEU A 384 1.37 16.43 5.64
CA LEU A 384 2.50 15.75 6.26
C LEU A 384 2.05 14.71 7.31
N VAL A 385 1.07 15.04 8.15
CA VAL A 385 0.49 14.07 9.09
C VAL A 385 -0.14 12.89 8.36
N LEU A 386 -0.88 13.12 7.27
CA LEU A 386 -1.49 12.04 6.47
C LEU A 386 -0.43 11.14 5.82
N TYR A 387 0.65 11.69 5.27
CA TYR A 387 1.78 10.90 4.76
C TYR A 387 2.50 10.12 5.87
N GLY A 388 2.71 10.77 7.02
CA GLY A 388 3.27 10.16 8.21
C GLY A 388 2.45 8.96 8.69
N GLN A 389 1.12 9.09 8.73
CA GLN A 389 0.20 8.00 9.09
C GLN A 389 0.25 6.87 8.06
N ARG A 390 0.22 7.22 6.77
CA ARG A 390 0.14 6.25 5.67
C ARG A 390 1.38 5.38 5.56
N TYR A 391 2.56 5.97 5.75
CA TYR A 391 3.86 5.34 5.47
C TYR A 391 4.79 5.26 6.67
N TRP A 392 4.31 5.59 7.88
CA TRP A 392 5.13 5.64 9.09
C TRP A 392 6.37 6.54 8.96
N ARG A 393 6.18 7.72 8.37
CA ARG A 393 7.27 8.68 8.15
C ARG A 393 7.40 9.65 9.33
N SER A 394 8.19 9.28 10.33
CA SER A 394 8.47 10.15 11.50
C SER A 394 8.97 11.55 11.14
N GLY A 395 9.78 11.66 10.08
CA GLY A 395 10.24 12.95 9.56
C GLY A 395 9.12 13.87 9.08
N ASP A 396 7.99 13.31 8.64
CA ASP A 396 6.83 14.09 8.21
C ASP A 396 6.10 14.68 9.44
N PHE A 397 5.99 13.91 10.53
CA PHE A 397 5.47 14.41 11.81
C PHE A 397 6.35 15.52 12.38
N ALA A 398 7.68 15.33 12.42
CA ALA A 398 8.60 16.37 12.89
C ALA A 398 8.40 17.69 12.12
N ARG A 399 8.34 17.63 10.79
CA ARG A 399 8.06 18.79 9.92
C ARG A 399 6.68 19.40 10.17
N ALA A 400 5.65 18.57 10.30
CA ALA A 400 4.29 19.04 10.59
C ALA A 400 4.24 19.83 11.91
N SER A 401 4.84 19.30 12.97
CA SER A 401 4.87 19.97 14.28
C SER A 401 5.57 21.34 14.21
N ALA A 402 6.67 21.43 13.46
CA ALA A 402 7.43 22.66 13.29
C ALA A 402 6.63 23.75 12.55
N LEU A 403 5.87 23.36 11.53
CA LEU A 403 5.05 24.29 10.73
C LEU A 403 3.95 24.96 11.56
N VAL A 404 3.29 24.22 12.45
CA VAL A 404 2.12 24.72 13.20
C VAL A 404 2.40 25.07 14.67
N LYS A 405 3.64 24.96 15.15
CA LYS A 405 4.00 25.19 16.57
C LYS A 405 3.56 26.55 17.13
N GLN A 406 3.57 27.59 16.29
CA GLN A 406 3.22 28.95 16.69
C GLN A 406 1.71 29.24 16.54
N ASP A 407 1.00 28.44 15.75
CA ASP A 407 -0.43 28.60 15.51
C ASP A 407 -1.22 28.10 16.74
N LYS A 408 -2.08 28.98 17.27
CA LYS A 408 -2.85 28.73 18.50
C LYS A 408 -4.27 28.25 18.25
N THR A 409 -4.67 28.09 16.98
CA THR A 409 -5.97 27.51 16.64
C THR A 409 -6.10 26.09 17.22
N PRO A 410 -7.31 25.65 17.61
CA PRO A 410 -7.52 24.31 18.13
C PRO A 410 -6.96 23.21 17.23
N GLU A 411 -7.18 23.32 15.92
CA GLU A 411 -6.70 22.36 14.93
C GLU A 411 -5.16 22.29 14.89
N ALA A 412 -4.48 23.44 14.77
CA ALA A 412 -3.02 23.48 14.76
C ALA A 412 -2.41 22.88 16.04
N ARG A 413 -3.02 23.16 17.20
CA ARG A 413 -2.59 22.58 18.48
C ARG A 413 -2.74 21.06 18.51
N LEU A 414 -3.87 20.52 18.03
CA LEU A 414 -4.07 19.07 17.97
C LEU A 414 -3.09 18.43 16.99
N LEU A 415 -2.93 18.99 15.78
CA LEU A 415 -1.97 18.48 14.79
C LEU A 415 -0.54 18.51 15.32
N SER A 416 -0.13 19.59 16.00
CA SER A 416 1.18 19.70 16.63
C SER A 416 1.37 18.64 17.73
N ALA A 417 0.38 18.45 18.61
CA ALA A 417 0.43 17.47 19.68
C ALA A 417 0.51 16.02 19.16
N LEU A 418 -0.30 15.67 18.15
CA LEU A 418 -0.23 14.37 17.47
C LEU A 418 1.13 14.14 16.82
N ALA A 419 1.63 15.15 16.11
CA ALA A 419 2.92 15.08 15.44
C ALA A 419 4.09 14.91 16.44
N VAL A 420 4.07 15.63 17.56
CA VAL A 420 5.05 15.47 18.64
C VAL A 420 4.98 14.06 19.26
N ALA A 421 3.79 13.49 19.41
CA ALA A 421 3.62 12.15 19.94
C ALA A 421 4.14 11.04 18.99
N LEU A 422 4.30 11.34 17.69
CA LEU A 422 4.67 10.37 16.65
C LEU A 422 6.06 10.60 16.03
N GLN A 423 6.70 11.76 16.23
CA GLN A 423 7.98 12.09 15.62
C GLN A 423 9.16 11.21 16.08
N GLY A 424 9.02 10.49 17.20
CA GLY A 424 10.00 9.48 17.64
C GLY A 424 9.79 8.08 17.05
N GLY A 425 8.86 7.94 16.10
CA GLY A 425 8.53 6.68 15.44
C GLY A 425 9.55 6.23 14.40
N PRO A 426 9.25 5.11 13.72
CA PRO A 426 10.03 4.62 12.58
C PRO A 426 10.22 5.68 11.49
N LYS A 427 11.29 5.57 10.70
CA LYS A 427 11.55 6.41 9.53
C LYS A 427 10.59 6.12 8.39
N ASP A 428 10.20 4.86 8.25
CA ASP A 428 9.25 4.38 7.26
C ASP A 428 8.57 3.07 7.68
N ALA A 429 7.66 2.60 6.82
CA ALA A 429 6.97 1.33 6.94
C ALA A 429 7.91 0.11 7.06
N ALA A 430 9.08 0.13 6.42
CA ALA A 430 9.99 -1.00 6.44
C ALA A 430 10.66 -1.14 7.81
N GLU A 431 11.19 -0.05 8.34
CA GLU A 431 11.73 -0.02 9.69
C GLU A 431 10.68 -0.41 10.74
N MET A 432 9.45 0.08 10.57
CA MET A 432 8.33 -0.27 11.43
C MET A 432 8.07 -1.78 11.45
N MET A 433 8.08 -2.45 10.29
CA MET A 433 7.81 -3.89 10.22
C MET A 433 8.95 -4.74 10.80
N VAL A 434 10.20 -4.28 10.68
CA VAL A 434 11.39 -5.02 11.15
C VAL A 434 11.56 -4.97 12.67
N ARG A 435 11.20 -3.86 13.33
CA ARG A 435 11.45 -3.64 14.78
C ARG A 435 10.63 -4.52 15.73
N GLY A 436 9.74 -5.38 15.22
CA GLY A 436 8.96 -6.32 16.04
C GLY A 436 7.84 -5.64 16.86
N PRO A 437 7.20 -6.38 17.80
CA PRO A 437 6.19 -5.97 18.78
C PRO A 437 5.73 -4.53 18.84
N LEU A 438 6.71 -3.78 19.30
CA LEU A 438 6.60 -2.63 20.15
C LEU A 438 7.16 -1.47 19.33
N LEU A 439 6.41 -0.37 19.27
CA LEU A 439 6.95 0.85 18.69
C LEU A 439 8.04 1.41 19.62
N PRO A 440 8.95 2.24 19.10
CA PRO A 440 10.02 2.82 19.90
C PRO A 440 9.48 3.62 21.08
N GLU A 441 10.20 3.67 22.19
CA GLU A 441 9.83 4.49 23.37
C GLU A 441 9.65 5.99 23.05
N GLY A 442 10.23 6.47 21.94
CA GLY A 442 10.03 7.82 21.43
C GLY A 442 8.61 8.10 20.88
N VAL A 443 7.79 7.07 20.71
CA VAL A 443 6.36 7.18 20.34
C VAL A 443 5.50 7.21 21.59
N GLY A 444 4.43 8.00 21.59
CA GLY A 444 3.45 8.03 22.67
C GLY A 444 3.73 9.05 23.77
N ASN A 445 4.54 10.08 23.48
CA ASN A 445 4.55 11.28 24.33
C ASN A 445 3.24 12.06 24.15
N VAL A 446 2.23 11.71 24.96
CA VAL A 446 0.88 12.26 24.87
C VAL A 446 0.64 13.48 25.77
N ALA A 447 1.68 14.07 26.36
CA ALA A 447 1.53 15.16 27.33
C ALA A 447 0.77 16.38 26.76
N ASP A 448 1.05 16.74 25.50
CA ASP A 448 0.37 17.85 24.82
C ASP A 448 -1.09 17.50 24.46
N LEU A 449 -1.37 16.24 24.11
CA LEU A 449 -2.74 15.76 23.89
C LEU A 449 -3.56 15.81 25.19
N ASP A 450 -2.99 15.35 26.30
CA ASP A 450 -3.60 15.42 27.62
C ASP A 450 -3.86 16.89 28.04
N ALA A 451 -2.96 17.81 27.70
CA ALA A 451 -3.16 19.23 27.96
C ALA A 451 -4.33 19.82 27.15
N ILE A 452 -4.53 19.38 25.91
CA ILE A 452 -5.68 19.76 25.09
C ILE A 452 -6.97 19.15 25.66
N ALA A 453 -6.94 17.87 26.05
CA ALA A 453 -8.09 17.16 26.61
C ALA A 453 -8.63 17.81 27.90
N ARG A 454 -7.74 18.35 28.75
CA ARG A 454 -8.09 19.08 29.98
C ARG A 454 -8.51 20.55 29.75
N SER A 455 -8.39 21.05 28.52
CA SER A 455 -8.73 22.43 28.17
C SER A 455 -10.19 22.56 27.72
N LYS A 456 -10.66 23.79 27.50
CA LYS A 456 -11.97 24.08 26.89
C LYS A 456 -11.94 24.01 25.34
N SER A 457 -10.98 23.28 24.76
CA SER A 457 -10.85 23.14 23.31
C SER A 457 -12.05 22.38 22.73
N PRO A 458 -12.60 22.78 21.57
CA PRO A 458 -13.61 21.97 20.86
C PRO A 458 -13.07 20.60 20.44
N LEU A 459 -11.75 20.42 20.40
CA LEU A 459 -11.09 19.17 20.04
C LEU A 459 -10.62 18.35 21.26
N ALA A 460 -11.06 18.69 22.46
CA ALA A 460 -10.66 18.00 23.69
C ALA A 460 -11.00 16.49 23.67
N ALA A 461 -12.15 16.13 23.09
CA ALA A 461 -12.59 14.74 22.96
C ALA A 461 -11.67 13.93 22.04
N MET A 462 -11.31 14.49 20.87
CA MET A 462 -10.36 13.86 19.93
C MET A 462 -8.99 13.71 20.57
N ALA A 463 -8.48 14.76 21.22
CA ALA A 463 -7.18 14.69 21.90
C ALA A 463 -7.13 13.59 22.98
N SER A 464 -8.21 13.44 23.75
CA SER A 464 -8.31 12.39 24.77
C SER A 464 -8.36 10.98 24.14
N TYR A 465 -9.15 10.82 23.07
CA TYR A 465 -9.21 9.57 22.31
C TYR A 465 -7.83 9.18 21.76
N ASP A 466 -7.15 10.11 21.09
CA ASP A 466 -5.85 9.87 20.47
C ASP A 466 -4.76 9.60 21.50
N ALA A 467 -4.79 10.30 22.64
CA ALA A 467 -3.88 10.00 23.75
C ALA A 467 -4.07 8.57 24.27
N ALA A 468 -5.32 8.13 24.48
CA ALA A 468 -5.62 6.76 24.89
C ALA A 468 -5.19 5.73 23.84
N TYR A 469 -5.43 6.05 22.56
CA TYR A 469 -5.11 5.19 21.44
C TYR A 469 -3.60 4.99 21.27
N LEU A 470 -2.82 6.06 21.33
CA LEU A 470 -1.35 5.97 21.28
C LEU A 470 -0.80 5.19 22.47
N LEU A 471 -1.26 5.45 23.69
CA LEU A 471 -0.85 4.69 24.87
C LEU A 471 -1.18 3.19 24.73
N GLN A 472 -2.31 2.84 24.11
CA GLN A 472 -2.66 1.45 23.83
C GLN A 472 -1.74 0.81 22.77
N LEU A 473 -1.21 1.58 21.82
CA LEU A 473 -0.24 1.10 20.82
C LEU A 473 1.17 0.94 21.40
N VAL A 474 1.53 1.73 22.41
CA VAL A 474 2.83 1.69 23.11
C VAL A 474 2.67 1.52 24.62
N PRO A 475 2.10 0.39 25.08
CA PRO A 475 2.07 0.13 26.50
C PRO A 475 3.52 0.01 27.03
N PRO A 476 3.79 0.44 28.26
CA PRO A 476 5.10 0.19 28.87
C PRO A 476 5.36 -1.31 28.95
N GLN A 477 6.64 -1.71 29.00
CA GLN A 477 7.06 -3.12 29.00
C GLN A 477 6.37 -3.99 30.06
N THR A 478 6.07 -3.38 31.22
CA THR A 478 5.30 -4.00 32.29
C THR A 478 4.09 -3.12 32.60
N PRO A 479 2.99 -3.25 31.83
CA PRO A 479 1.84 -2.40 32.01
C PRO A 479 1.11 -2.78 33.30
N SER A 480 0.79 -1.77 34.08
CA SER A 480 0.16 -1.93 35.39
C SER A 480 -1.34 -1.71 35.32
N ALA A 481 -2.09 -2.20 36.31
CA ALA A 481 -3.52 -1.93 36.41
C ALA A 481 -3.85 -0.40 36.43
N PRO A 482 -3.08 0.47 37.12
CA PRO A 482 -3.24 1.93 37.00
C PRO A 482 -3.05 2.48 35.58
N PHE A 483 -2.08 1.97 34.82
CA PHE A 483 -1.87 2.39 33.43
C PHE A 483 -3.12 2.16 32.58
N TRP A 484 -3.66 0.93 32.60
CA TRP A 484 -4.84 0.57 31.82
C TRP A 484 -6.12 1.27 32.29
N ARG A 485 -6.25 1.59 33.60
CA ARG A 485 -7.33 2.47 34.08
C ARG A 485 -7.24 3.86 33.47
N SER A 486 -6.04 4.43 33.40
CA SER A 486 -5.84 5.75 32.80
C SER A 486 -6.14 5.77 31.30
N VAL A 487 -5.90 4.67 30.59
CA VAL A 487 -6.31 4.50 29.18
C VAL A 487 -7.83 4.45 29.08
N ALA A 488 -8.50 3.68 29.95
CA ALA A 488 -9.96 3.59 29.97
C ALA A 488 -10.62 4.96 30.27
N GLU A 489 -10.14 5.69 31.26
CA GLU A 489 -10.67 7.01 31.66
C GLU A 489 -10.65 8.02 30.51
N ARG A 490 -9.58 8.03 29.71
CA ARG A 490 -9.47 8.90 28.53
C ARG A 490 -10.48 8.56 27.45
N TYR A 491 -10.70 7.27 27.19
CA TYR A 491 -11.74 6.83 26.26
C TYR A 491 -13.15 7.12 26.77
N GLU A 492 -13.39 6.95 28.07
CA GLU A 492 -14.69 7.27 28.71
C GLU A 492 -14.99 8.76 28.66
N TYR A 493 -13.99 9.61 28.81
CA TYR A 493 -14.14 11.05 28.62
C TYR A 493 -14.45 11.41 27.16
N ALA A 494 -13.77 10.76 26.20
CA ALA A 494 -13.97 11.04 24.78
C ALA A 494 -15.34 10.57 24.26
N ALA A 495 -15.78 9.37 24.67
CA ALA A 495 -16.94 8.68 24.13
C ALA A 495 -18.26 9.51 24.10
N PRO A 496 -18.65 10.28 25.12
CA PRO A 496 -19.86 11.10 25.05
C PRO A 496 -19.69 12.41 24.27
N LEU A 497 -18.46 12.83 24.01
CA LEU A 497 -18.14 14.14 23.41
C LEU A 497 -17.77 14.07 21.92
N LEU A 498 -17.47 12.87 21.40
CA LEU A 498 -17.20 12.68 19.96
C LEU A 498 -18.48 12.79 19.14
N GLU A 499 -18.42 13.48 18.00
CA GLU A 499 -19.58 13.72 17.15
C GLU A 499 -20.01 12.44 16.41
N ASP A 500 -19.05 11.72 15.83
CA ASP A 500 -19.30 10.52 15.03
C ASP A 500 -19.77 9.34 15.90
N PRO A 501 -20.97 8.76 15.65
CA PRO A 501 -21.45 7.58 16.36
C PRO A 501 -20.49 6.38 16.35
N ALA A 502 -19.73 6.17 15.27
CA ALA A 502 -18.78 5.08 15.15
C ALA A 502 -17.62 5.26 16.15
N TYR A 503 -17.02 6.45 16.22
CA TYR A 503 -15.94 6.73 17.17
C TYR A 503 -16.43 6.74 18.62
N ARG A 504 -17.68 7.17 18.89
CA ARG A 504 -18.27 7.06 20.23
C ARG A 504 -18.37 5.60 20.70
N ARG A 505 -18.84 4.71 19.81
CA ARG A 505 -18.94 3.28 20.08
C ARG A 505 -17.56 2.67 20.27
N GLU A 506 -16.62 2.97 19.38
CA GLU A 506 -15.25 2.47 19.46
C GLU A 506 -14.57 2.90 20.76
N ALA A 507 -14.66 4.18 21.14
CA ALA A 507 -14.14 4.68 22.41
C ALA A 507 -14.74 3.93 23.60
N SER A 508 -16.07 3.72 23.59
CA SER A 508 -16.75 2.98 24.66
C SER A 508 -16.30 1.52 24.76
N ASP A 509 -16.11 0.84 23.62
CA ASP A 509 -15.69 -0.56 23.59
C ASP A 509 -14.21 -0.70 24.00
N ARG A 510 -13.35 0.24 23.59
CA ARG A 510 -11.94 0.29 24.02
C ARG A 510 -11.78 0.62 25.49
N ALA A 511 -12.61 1.51 26.04
CA ALA A 511 -12.67 1.76 27.48
C ALA A 511 -12.98 0.49 28.28
N LYS A 512 -14.00 -0.27 27.86
CA LYS A 512 -14.36 -1.55 28.49
C LYS A 512 -13.20 -2.55 28.41
N ALA A 513 -12.57 -2.69 27.26
CA ALA A 513 -11.43 -3.58 27.08
C ALA A 513 -10.25 -3.19 27.99
N ALA A 514 -9.90 -1.90 28.06
CA ALA A 514 -8.85 -1.42 28.95
C ALA A 514 -9.18 -1.66 30.44
N ARG A 515 -10.44 -1.49 30.87
CA ARG A 515 -10.87 -1.85 32.23
C ARG A 515 -10.76 -3.34 32.52
N GLN A 516 -11.11 -4.19 31.56
CA GLN A 516 -10.97 -5.65 31.69
C GLN A 516 -9.51 -6.03 31.88
N ILE A 517 -8.59 -5.48 31.08
CA ILE A 517 -7.15 -5.71 31.26
C ILE A 517 -6.67 -5.19 32.62
N ALA A 518 -7.13 -4.02 33.05
CA ALA A 518 -6.78 -3.49 34.37
C ALA A 518 -7.30 -4.36 35.54
N ALA A 519 -8.37 -5.14 35.34
CA ALA A 519 -8.92 -6.05 36.33
C ALA A 519 -8.14 -7.37 36.40
N THR A 520 -7.61 -7.86 35.27
CA THR A 520 -6.80 -9.10 35.22
C THR A 520 -5.38 -8.94 35.75
N LEU A 521 -4.88 -7.69 35.84
CA LEU A 521 -3.56 -7.35 36.37
C LEU A 521 -3.56 -7.02 37.88
N ARG A 522 -4.68 -7.24 38.57
CA ARG A 522 -4.78 -7.15 40.03
C ARG A 522 -4.43 -8.49 40.65
#